data_AF-A0A7S1Y7U0-F1
#
_entry.id   AF-A0A7S1Y7U0-F1
#
_cell.length_a   1.000
_cell.length_b   1.000
_cell.length_c   1.000
_cell.angle_alpha   90.00
_cell.angle_beta   90.00
_cell.angle_gamma   90.00
#
_symmetry.space_group_name_H-M   'P 1'
#
loop_
_entity.id
_entity.type
_entity.pdbx_description
1 polymer ?
#
loop_
_entity_poly.entity_id
_entity_poly.type
_entity_poly.pdbx_seq_one_letter_code
_entity_poly.pdbx_strand_id
1 'polypeptide(L)'
;MEKKLLSHGSSSSSSSKSLSPVLVQTGCFIAMAILLLVGLKYFLPETATSMRSSSSYQQPTFDLKSGHHPFTPVPKGLERTFWVEQKKINQAVTRAWRDRGWTKVNNVEDARAVWTYSDWSEYYKELKPWQRYNHMSGYHNWNAKDDYVKGFGKYAKEHPEKDFYFNPPSYRLAIQEERDAFKHVLRKEGGEKYPWVLKRGNVNQGKGITMLGPHTEELIHVLRDNPRDEDSDLIIQKYICHEDTWNGRKYDVRMFWLVASLDPLIVMYHDGYVRIGNGKYDESDFSDTRQHLTTHTKLAEEGKATFKEFEEHVKELAKTEGLTSSLPTDPVSHVRNQFKEAIGETVAAFKEKSFNVNKHNTENGIGFYGADF
;
A
#
# COMPACT_ATOMS: atom_id res chain seq x y z
N MET A 1 -23.53 64.16 -12.28
CA MET A 1 -24.02 63.49 -11.06
C MET A 1 -25.50 63.23 -11.27
N GLU A 2 -25.93 61.99 -11.04
CA GLU A 2 -27.20 61.36 -11.46
C GLU A 2 -27.42 61.14 -12.98
N LYS A 3 -27.68 59.86 -13.33
CA LYS A 3 -28.62 59.46 -14.38
C LYS A 3 -29.22 58.08 -14.04
N LYS A 4 -30.56 58.07 -13.92
CA LYS A 4 -31.49 56.93 -13.95
C LYS A 4 -31.28 56.04 -15.18
N LEU A 5 -31.67 54.75 -15.12
CA LEU A 5 -32.84 54.23 -15.85
C LEU A 5 -33.07 52.72 -15.63
N LEU A 6 -34.37 52.39 -15.55
CA LEU A 6 -35.01 51.08 -15.47
C LEU A 6 -35.01 50.36 -16.83
N SER A 7 -35.09 49.02 -16.82
CA SER A 7 -36.01 48.27 -17.71
C SER A 7 -36.13 46.79 -17.32
N HIS A 8 -37.37 46.29 -17.41
CA HIS A 8 -37.81 44.90 -17.26
C HIS A 8 -37.27 43.94 -18.32
N GLY A 9 -37.24 42.64 -17.99
CA GLY A 9 -37.11 41.54 -18.95
C GLY A 9 -37.35 40.18 -18.28
N SER A 10 -38.53 39.59 -18.52
CA SER A 10 -38.89 38.22 -18.17
C SER A 10 -38.20 37.20 -19.08
N SER A 11 -37.62 36.12 -18.53
CA SER A 11 -37.41 34.88 -19.30
C SER A 11 -37.32 33.63 -18.42
N SER A 12 -38.24 32.71 -18.69
CA SER A 12 -38.14 31.24 -18.74
C SER A 12 -37.15 30.49 -17.85
N SER A 13 -37.73 29.57 -17.07
CA SER A 13 -37.16 28.35 -16.53
C SER A 13 -36.17 27.63 -17.47
N SER A 14 -34.93 27.42 -17.01
CA SER A 14 -34.12 26.29 -17.44
C SER A 14 -33.41 25.70 -16.22
N SER A 15 -33.58 24.40 -16.03
CA SER A 15 -32.98 23.60 -14.97
C SER A 15 -31.50 23.39 -15.24
N SER A 16 -30.63 24.08 -14.52
CA SER A 16 -29.21 23.72 -14.47
C SER A 16 -29.04 22.53 -13.52
N LYS A 17 -28.82 21.35 -14.09
CA LYS A 17 -28.24 20.21 -13.38
C LYS A 17 -26.85 20.63 -12.91
N SER A 18 -26.64 20.67 -11.60
CA SER A 18 -25.31 20.80 -11.02
C SER A 18 -24.49 19.56 -11.40
N LEU A 19 -23.44 19.77 -12.18
CA LEU A 19 -22.38 18.79 -12.37
C LEU A 19 -21.61 18.68 -11.05
N SER A 20 -21.60 17.48 -10.48
CA SER A 20 -20.70 17.13 -9.39
C SER A 20 -19.24 17.24 -9.85
N PRO A 21 -18.32 17.77 -9.04
CA PRO A 21 -16.92 17.81 -9.40
C PRO A 21 -16.36 16.37 -9.38
N VAL A 22 -15.96 15.90 -10.55
CA VAL A 22 -15.13 14.70 -10.72
C VAL A 22 -13.86 14.88 -9.88
N LEU A 23 -13.65 13.98 -8.93
CA LEU A 23 -12.48 13.94 -8.06
C LEU A 23 -11.25 13.57 -8.91
N VAL A 24 -10.57 14.58 -9.43
CA VAL A 24 -9.35 14.39 -10.23
C VAL A 24 -8.20 14.03 -9.29
N GLN A 25 -7.89 12.73 -9.22
CA GLN A 25 -6.75 12.15 -8.51
C GLN A 25 -5.43 12.51 -9.22
N THR A 26 -5.07 13.79 -9.19
CA THR A 26 -3.87 14.36 -9.81
C THR A 26 -2.70 14.26 -8.84
N GLY A 27 -1.93 13.17 -8.90
CA GLY A 27 -0.73 13.07 -8.08
C GLY A 27 0.27 11.96 -8.39
N CYS A 28 -0.06 11.02 -9.29
CA CYS A 28 0.80 9.86 -9.52
C CYS A 28 1.92 10.05 -10.57
N PHE A 29 2.33 11.28 -10.84
CA PHE A 29 3.00 11.55 -12.11
C PHE A 29 4.47 11.12 -12.22
N ILE A 30 5.21 10.82 -11.15
CA ILE A 30 6.67 10.54 -11.30
C ILE A 30 7.20 9.42 -10.38
N ALA A 31 6.80 9.37 -9.11
CA ALA A 31 7.39 8.42 -8.15
C ALA A 31 7.08 6.95 -8.49
N MET A 32 5.86 6.68 -8.94
CA MET A 32 5.39 5.31 -9.13
C MET A 32 5.87 4.69 -10.48
N ALA A 33 6.19 5.53 -11.47
CA ALA A 33 6.86 5.11 -12.70
C ALA A 33 8.31 4.66 -12.49
N ILE A 34 9.02 5.26 -11.53
CA ILE A 34 10.39 4.87 -11.15
C ILE A 34 10.37 3.61 -10.26
N LEU A 35 9.35 3.46 -9.41
CA LEU A 35 9.08 2.28 -8.58
C LEU A 35 8.89 1.00 -9.41
N LEU A 36 8.21 1.09 -10.55
CA LEU A 36 8.05 -0.01 -11.50
C LEU A 36 9.32 -0.23 -12.34
N LEU A 37 10.04 0.84 -12.72
CA LEU A 37 11.32 0.75 -13.46
C LEU A 37 12.44 0.06 -12.66
N VAL A 38 12.51 0.25 -11.35
CA VAL A 38 13.54 -0.36 -10.48
C VAL A 38 13.08 -1.71 -9.92
N GLY A 39 11.82 -1.82 -9.47
CA GLY A 39 11.28 -3.08 -8.93
C GLY A 39 11.32 -4.24 -9.92
N LEU A 40 11.10 -3.99 -11.21
CA LEU A 40 11.12 -5.06 -12.23
C LEU A 40 12.50 -5.48 -12.72
N LYS A 41 13.56 -4.68 -12.46
CA LYS A 41 14.94 -5.11 -12.70
C LYS A 41 15.40 -6.15 -11.65
N TYR A 42 14.79 -6.13 -10.47
CA TYR A 42 15.01 -7.08 -9.37
C TYR A 42 13.95 -8.20 -9.29
N PHE A 43 13.01 -8.27 -10.24
CA PHE A 43 12.07 -9.38 -10.43
C PHE A 43 12.71 -10.63 -11.08
N LEU A 44 14.05 -10.68 -11.11
CA LEU A 44 14.83 -11.65 -11.85
C LEU A 44 15.80 -12.35 -10.90
N PRO A 45 15.62 -13.66 -10.66
CA PRO A 45 16.73 -14.53 -10.29
C PRO A 45 17.55 -14.83 -11.55
N GLU A 46 18.74 -14.25 -11.67
CA GLU A 46 19.82 -14.85 -12.45
C GLU A 46 20.47 -15.93 -11.59
N THR A 47 19.85 -17.11 -11.52
CA THR A 47 20.49 -18.43 -11.34
C THR A 47 19.41 -19.45 -11.02
N ALA A 48 18.93 -20.13 -12.05
CA ALA A 48 18.37 -21.46 -11.87
C ALA A 48 19.53 -22.41 -11.57
N THR A 49 19.86 -22.63 -10.30
CA THR A 49 20.71 -23.76 -9.90
C THR A 49 20.28 -24.31 -8.55
N SER A 50 19.51 -25.40 -8.61
CA SER A 50 19.47 -26.49 -7.65
C SER A 50 19.69 -26.13 -6.16
N MET A 51 18.61 -25.80 -5.43
CA MET A 51 18.56 -26.10 -3.99
C MET A 51 17.66 -27.31 -3.76
N ARG A 52 18.25 -28.33 -3.13
CA ARG A 52 17.62 -29.59 -2.74
C ARG A 52 16.60 -29.37 -1.63
N SER A 53 15.63 -30.28 -1.65
CA SER A 53 14.47 -30.45 -0.79
C SER A 53 14.74 -30.47 0.72
N SER A 54 13.90 -29.78 1.50
CA SER A 54 13.47 -30.25 2.82
C SER A 54 12.19 -29.55 3.31
N SER A 55 11.05 -30.01 2.80
CA SER A 55 9.83 -30.33 3.55
C SER A 55 8.78 -30.66 2.48
N SER A 56 8.08 -31.78 2.63
CA SER A 56 7.11 -32.26 1.64
C SER A 56 5.87 -31.36 1.64
N TYR A 57 5.96 -30.20 1.00
CA TYR A 57 4.79 -29.46 0.57
C TYR A 57 4.05 -30.34 -0.45
N GLN A 58 3.01 -31.02 -0.01
CA GLN A 58 2.05 -31.61 -0.94
C GLN A 58 1.25 -30.47 -1.54
N GLN A 59 1.41 -30.25 -2.85
CA GLN A 59 0.50 -29.39 -3.58
C GLN A 59 -0.93 -29.89 -3.33
N PRO A 60 -1.89 -29.02 -2.95
CA PRO A 60 -3.28 -29.41 -2.84
C PRO A 60 -3.72 -30.05 -4.15
N THR A 61 -4.14 -31.31 -4.11
CA THR A 61 -4.77 -31.96 -5.26
C THR A 61 -6.17 -31.35 -5.41
N PHE A 62 -6.34 -30.52 -6.43
CA PHE A 62 -7.66 -30.04 -6.83
C PHE A 62 -8.49 -31.21 -7.35
N ASP A 63 -9.65 -31.45 -6.77
CA ASP A 63 -10.58 -32.47 -7.26
C ASP A 63 -11.23 -32.00 -8.57
N LEU A 64 -10.63 -32.43 -9.69
CA LEU A 64 -11.12 -32.17 -11.04
C LEU A 64 -12.39 -33.00 -11.39
N LYS A 65 -12.88 -33.87 -10.50
CA LYS A 65 -13.98 -34.81 -10.80
C LYS A 65 -15.38 -34.24 -10.60
N SER A 66 -15.54 -33.04 -10.04
CA SER A 66 -16.85 -32.44 -9.77
C SER A 66 -17.59 -31.93 -11.02
N GLY A 67 -16.98 -31.99 -12.21
CA GLY A 67 -17.59 -31.53 -13.47
C GLY A 67 -17.82 -30.02 -13.52
N HIS A 68 -17.44 -29.27 -12.48
CA HIS A 68 -17.23 -27.84 -12.55
C HIS A 68 -15.81 -27.62 -13.06
N HIS A 69 -15.68 -27.12 -14.29
CA HIS A 69 -14.44 -26.52 -14.75
C HIS A 69 -14.42 -25.09 -14.19
N PRO A 70 -13.74 -24.79 -13.07
CA PRO A 70 -13.63 -23.41 -12.60
C PRO A 70 -12.87 -22.57 -13.64
N PHE A 71 -11.91 -23.21 -14.32
CA PHE A 71 -11.05 -22.57 -15.30
C PHE A 71 -11.64 -22.57 -16.70
N THR A 72 -12.00 -21.38 -17.19
CA THR A 72 -12.38 -21.22 -18.60
C THR A 72 -11.12 -21.27 -19.48
N PRO A 73 -11.04 -22.19 -20.46
CA PRO A 73 -9.91 -22.25 -21.38
C PRO A 73 -9.72 -20.92 -22.10
N VAL A 74 -8.46 -20.50 -22.20
CA VAL A 74 -8.10 -19.31 -22.98
C VAL A 74 -8.24 -19.65 -24.47
N PRO A 75 -8.88 -18.78 -25.29
CA PRO A 75 -8.96 -19.01 -26.73
C PRO A 75 -7.58 -19.21 -27.37
N LYS A 76 -7.51 -20.10 -28.35
CA LYS A 76 -6.27 -20.42 -29.05
C LYS A 76 -5.65 -19.17 -29.66
N GLY A 77 -4.36 -18.95 -29.40
CA GLY A 77 -3.61 -17.77 -29.86
C GLY A 77 -3.62 -16.60 -28.87
N LEU A 78 -4.44 -16.63 -27.81
CA LEU A 78 -4.52 -15.60 -26.78
C LEU A 78 -3.80 -15.99 -25.48
N GLU A 79 -3.18 -17.15 -25.41
CA GLU A 79 -2.64 -17.73 -24.16
C GLU A 79 -1.53 -16.86 -23.54
N ARG A 80 -0.83 -16.07 -24.36
CA ARG A 80 0.25 -15.16 -23.95
C ARG A 80 0.05 -13.74 -24.48
N THR A 81 -1.20 -13.27 -24.52
CA THR A 81 -1.50 -11.89 -24.91
C THR A 81 -1.72 -11.00 -23.71
N PHE A 82 -1.33 -9.74 -23.83
CA PHE A 82 -1.58 -8.74 -22.80
C PHE A 82 -1.92 -7.37 -23.37
N TRP A 83 -2.65 -6.59 -22.58
CA TRP A 83 -2.92 -5.19 -22.82
C TRP A 83 -2.51 -4.37 -21.60
N VAL A 84 -1.96 -3.19 -21.84
CA VAL A 84 -1.55 -2.24 -20.79
C VAL A 84 -2.16 -0.87 -21.06
N GLU A 85 -2.68 -0.21 -20.03
CA GLU A 85 -3.08 1.19 -20.11
C GLU A 85 -1.85 2.04 -20.48
N GLN A 86 -2.02 2.97 -21.43
CA GLN A 86 -0.94 3.78 -21.98
C GLN A 86 -0.46 4.86 -21.01
N LYS A 87 0.18 4.43 -19.92
CA LYS A 87 0.81 5.30 -18.94
C LYS A 87 2.27 4.91 -18.76
N LYS A 88 3.15 5.91 -18.59
CA LYS A 88 4.59 5.71 -18.41
C LYS A 88 4.92 4.72 -17.30
N ILE A 89 4.11 4.70 -16.25
CA ILE A 89 4.24 3.77 -15.13
C ILE A 89 4.18 2.28 -15.53
N ASN A 90 3.35 1.93 -16.51
CA ASN A 90 3.16 0.55 -16.95
C ASN A 90 4.28 0.07 -17.90
N GLN A 91 5.25 0.93 -18.24
CA GLN A 91 6.35 0.56 -19.14
C GLN A 91 7.19 -0.60 -18.60
N ALA A 92 7.37 -0.67 -17.28
CA ALA A 92 8.14 -1.75 -16.70
C ALA A 92 7.41 -3.10 -16.80
N VAL A 93 6.11 -3.12 -16.51
CA VAL A 93 5.28 -4.33 -16.70
C VAL A 93 5.30 -4.77 -18.17
N THR A 94 5.22 -3.81 -19.09
CA THR A 94 5.30 -4.06 -20.53
C THR A 94 6.60 -4.76 -20.93
N ARG A 95 7.75 -4.30 -20.41
CA ARG A 95 9.04 -4.94 -20.67
C ARG A 95 9.07 -6.35 -20.07
N ALA A 96 8.70 -6.49 -18.80
CA ALA A 96 8.76 -7.78 -18.12
C ALA A 96 7.88 -8.87 -18.76
N TRP A 97 6.74 -8.50 -19.34
CA TRP A 97 5.90 -9.41 -20.12
C TRP A 97 6.52 -9.76 -21.48
N ARG A 98 7.05 -8.78 -22.21
CA ARG A 98 7.75 -9.02 -23.48
C ARG A 98 8.97 -9.92 -23.30
N ASP A 99 9.76 -9.69 -22.26
CA ASP A 99 10.95 -10.49 -21.93
C ASP A 99 10.59 -11.95 -21.62
N ARG A 100 9.34 -12.22 -21.21
CA ARG A 100 8.78 -13.57 -20.98
C ARG A 100 8.06 -14.14 -22.21
N GLY A 101 8.20 -13.50 -23.37
CA GLY A 101 7.61 -13.94 -24.63
C GLY A 101 6.10 -13.74 -24.70
N TRP A 102 5.55 -12.76 -23.99
CA TRP A 102 4.16 -12.35 -24.15
C TRP A 102 4.02 -11.25 -25.21
N THR A 103 2.90 -11.27 -25.91
CA THR A 103 2.58 -10.36 -27.02
C THR A 103 1.64 -9.27 -26.55
N LYS A 104 2.02 -8.01 -26.76
CA LYS A 104 1.13 -6.87 -26.53
C LYS A 104 0.09 -6.81 -27.64
N VAL A 105 -1.20 -6.77 -27.29
CA VAL A 105 -2.31 -6.55 -28.22
C VAL A 105 -2.82 -5.10 -28.15
N ASN A 106 -3.54 -4.68 -29.19
CA ASN A 106 -4.05 -3.31 -29.30
C ASN A 106 -5.42 -3.15 -28.62
N ASN A 107 -6.26 -4.18 -28.65
CA ASN A 107 -7.58 -4.19 -28.03
C ASN A 107 -7.54 -4.95 -26.71
N VAL A 108 -8.26 -4.45 -25.71
CA VAL A 108 -8.37 -5.10 -24.39
C VAL A 108 -9.03 -6.47 -24.52
N GLU A 109 -10.01 -6.58 -25.43
CA GLU A 109 -10.79 -7.78 -25.71
C GLU A 109 -9.97 -8.99 -26.19
N ASP A 110 -8.78 -8.74 -26.74
CA ASP A 110 -7.87 -9.75 -27.28
C ASP A 110 -6.77 -10.13 -26.26
N ALA A 111 -6.80 -9.53 -25.06
CA ALA A 111 -5.78 -9.72 -24.05
C ALA A 111 -6.22 -10.72 -23.00
N ARG A 112 -5.40 -11.77 -22.77
CA ARG A 112 -5.56 -12.59 -21.56
C ARG A 112 -5.26 -11.80 -20.31
N ALA A 113 -4.20 -10.99 -20.30
CA ALA A 113 -3.85 -10.17 -19.14
C ALA A 113 -4.10 -8.68 -19.43
N VAL A 114 -4.94 -8.04 -18.64
CA VAL A 114 -5.28 -6.62 -18.69
C VAL A 114 -4.63 -5.92 -17.51
N TRP A 115 -3.78 -4.93 -17.80
CA TRP A 115 -3.07 -4.17 -16.78
C TRP A 115 -3.37 -2.68 -16.87
N THR A 116 -4.02 -2.14 -15.85
CA THR A 116 -4.29 -0.71 -15.74
C THR A 116 -3.57 -0.14 -14.54
N TYR A 117 -3.24 1.15 -14.62
CA TYR A 117 -2.84 1.92 -13.45
C TYR A 117 -4.07 2.58 -12.80
N SER A 118 -5.00 3.09 -13.62
CA SER A 118 -6.28 3.58 -13.15
C SER A 118 -7.16 2.43 -12.67
N ASP A 119 -7.87 2.64 -11.57
CA ASP A 119 -8.91 1.72 -11.14
C ASP A 119 -10.13 1.85 -12.05
N TRP A 120 -10.36 0.82 -12.85
CA TRP A 120 -11.60 0.65 -13.61
C TRP A 120 -12.51 -0.28 -12.82
N SER A 121 -12.98 0.20 -11.68
CA SER A 121 -13.71 -0.60 -10.70
C SER A 121 -15.00 -1.20 -11.24
N GLU A 122 -15.47 -0.85 -12.44
CA GLU A 122 -16.62 -1.52 -13.08
C GLU A 122 -16.22 -2.53 -14.15
N TYR A 123 -14.98 -2.47 -14.64
CA TYR A 123 -14.50 -3.28 -15.75
C TYR A 123 -14.49 -4.79 -15.44
N TYR A 124 -14.43 -5.17 -14.16
CA TYR A 124 -14.54 -6.58 -13.77
C TYR A 124 -15.86 -7.23 -14.23
N LYS A 125 -16.93 -6.43 -14.42
CA LYS A 125 -18.24 -6.90 -14.90
C LYS A 125 -18.21 -7.27 -16.39
N GLU A 126 -17.24 -6.72 -17.13
CA GLU A 126 -17.09 -6.89 -18.58
C GLU A 126 -16.01 -7.92 -18.93
N LEU A 127 -15.18 -8.34 -17.95
CA LEU A 127 -14.12 -9.32 -18.17
C LEU A 127 -14.69 -10.65 -18.65
N LYS A 128 -14.13 -11.15 -19.75
CA LYS A 128 -14.39 -12.53 -20.19
C LYS A 128 -13.83 -13.51 -19.16
N PRO A 129 -14.41 -14.71 -19.00
CA PRO A 129 -13.97 -15.66 -17.96
C PRO A 129 -12.50 -16.13 -18.07
N TRP A 130 -11.88 -15.97 -19.24
CA TRP A 130 -10.48 -16.31 -19.49
C TRP A 130 -9.50 -15.14 -19.31
N GLN A 131 -10.00 -13.93 -19.08
CA GLN A 131 -9.18 -12.73 -18.86
C GLN A 131 -8.76 -12.59 -17.40
N ARG A 132 -7.65 -11.89 -17.18
CA ARG A 132 -7.07 -11.57 -15.88
C ARG A 132 -6.82 -10.07 -15.81
N TYR A 133 -7.18 -9.44 -14.70
CA TYR A 133 -7.16 -8.02 -14.47
C TYR A 133 -6.44 -7.72 -13.15
N ASN A 134 -5.59 -6.70 -13.14
CA ASN A 134 -4.65 -6.44 -12.05
C ASN A 134 -5.21 -5.64 -10.86
N HIS A 135 -6.52 -5.43 -10.82
CA HIS A 135 -7.19 -4.83 -9.67
C HIS A 135 -8.21 -5.79 -9.09
N MET A 136 -8.38 -5.70 -7.77
CA MET A 136 -9.38 -6.44 -7.03
C MET A 136 -10.34 -5.46 -6.39
N SER A 137 -11.61 -5.83 -6.35
CA SER A 137 -12.62 -5.04 -5.68
C SER A 137 -12.32 -4.89 -4.19
N GLY A 138 -12.77 -3.79 -3.61
CA GLY A 138 -12.60 -3.54 -2.18
C GLY A 138 -11.16 -3.28 -1.74
N TYR A 139 -10.18 -3.13 -2.65
CA TYR A 139 -8.78 -2.85 -2.27
C TYR A 139 -8.62 -1.55 -1.45
N HIS A 140 -9.51 -0.57 -1.65
CA HIS A 140 -9.51 0.68 -0.87
C HIS A 140 -9.60 0.42 0.64
N ASN A 141 -10.26 -0.67 1.08
CA ASN A 141 -10.44 -0.97 2.49
C ASN A 141 -9.12 -1.13 3.28
N TRP A 142 -8.05 -1.54 2.60
CA TRP A 142 -6.74 -1.75 3.22
C TRP A 142 -5.65 -0.86 2.61
N ASN A 143 -5.91 -0.22 1.46
CA ASN A 143 -4.97 0.67 0.80
C ASN A 143 -5.19 2.16 1.14
N ALA A 144 -6.42 2.56 1.49
CA ALA A 144 -6.70 3.89 2.02
C ALA A 144 -6.36 3.91 3.52
N LYS A 145 -5.63 4.93 3.98
CA LYS A 145 -5.09 4.96 5.35
C LYS A 145 -6.21 4.91 6.40
N ASP A 146 -7.29 5.63 6.17
CA ASP A 146 -8.44 5.76 7.08
C ASP A 146 -9.24 4.46 7.13
N ASP A 147 -9.52 3.85 5.99
CA ASP A 147 -10.16 2.55 5.94
C ASP A 147 -9.30 1.44 6.54
N TYR A 148 -7.97 1.52 6.37
CA TYR A 148 -7.04 0.57 7.00
C TYR A 148 -7.13 0.67 8.52
N VAL A 149 -7.01 1.87 9.10
CA VAL A 149 -7.12 2.07 10.56
C VAL A 149 -8.46 1.55 11.08
N LYS A 150 -9.56 1.85 10.37
CA LYS A 150 -10.90 1.34 10.71
C LYS A 150 -10.97 -0.19 10.68
N GLY A 151 -10.53 -0.80 9.58
CA GLY A 151 -10.67 -2.22 9.32
C GLY A 151 -9.73 -3.06 10.18
N PHE A 152 -8.46 -2.70 10.22
CA PHE A 152 -7.46 -3.38 11.03
C PHE A 152 -7.70 -3.15 12.52
N GLY A 153 -8.11 -1.95 12.94
CA GLY A 153 -8.48 -1.68 14.33
C GLY A 153 -9.68 -2.51 14.81
N LYS A 154 -10.64 -2.81 13.93
CA LYS A 154 -11.71 -3.77 14.25
C LYS A 154 -11.14 -5.19 14.40
N TYR A 155 -10.33 -5.64 13.45
CA TYR A 155 -9.70 -6.96 13.49
C TYR A 155 -8.88 -7.18 14.77
N ALA A 156 -8.09 -6.18 15.17
CA ALA A 156 -7.27 -6.24 16.37
C ALA A 156 -8.10 -6.33 17.66
N LYS A 157 -9.25 -5.65 17.73
CA LYS A 157 -10.18 -5.77 18.87
C LYS A 157 -10.85 -7.15 18.96
N GLU A 158 -11.05 -7.80 17.82
CA GLU A 158 -11.62 -9.16 17.75
C GLU A 158 -10.58 -10.24 18.05
N HIS A 159 -9.28 -9.91 18.02
CA HIS A 159 -8.16 -10.82 18.29
C HIS A 159 -7.21 -10.25 19.36
N PRO A 160 -7.70 -9.99 20.60
CA PRO A 160 -6.91 -9.39 21.66
C PRO A 160 -5.75 -10.28 22.16
N GLU A 161 -5.76 -11.56 21.81
CA GLU A 161 -4.69 -12.52 22.10
C GLU A 161 -3.45 -12.35 21.22
N LYS A 162 -3.55 -11.62 20.10
CA LYS A 162 -2.45 -11.38 19.18
C LYS A 162 -1.77 -10.06 19.47
N ASP A 163 -0.45 -10.04 19.31
CA ASP A 163 0.35 -8.82 19.36
C ASP A 163 0.62 -8.30 17.94
N PHE A 164 0.02 -7.16 17.60
CA PHE A 164 0.20 -6.50 16.30
C PHE A 164 1.32 -5.46 16.36
N TYR A 165 2.50 -5.86 16.85
CA TYR A 165 3.67 -5.00 17.05
C TYR A 165 4.09 -4.21 15.80
N PHE A 166 3.78 -4.71 14.61
CA PHE A 166 4.06 -4.08 13.32
C PHE A 166 3.10 -2.95 12.94
N ASN A 167 2.00 -2.74 13.69
CA ASN A 167 0.99 -1.73 13.39
C ASN A 167 0.90 -0.68 14.51
N PRO A 168 1.55 0.49 14.36
CA PRO A 168 1.56 1.52 15.40
C PRO A 168 0.15 2.03 15.75
N PRO A 169 -0.11 2.36 17.03
CA PRO A 169 -1.38 2.94 17.47
C PRO A 169 -1.79 4.14 16.60
N SER A 170 -3.02 4.11 16.10
CA SER A 170 -3.52 5.07 15.12
C SER A 170 -4.98 5.43 15.42
N TYR A 171 -5.34 6.69 15.19
CA TYR A 171 -6.67 7.23 15.49
C TYR A 171 -7.14 8.14 14.36
N ARG A 172 -8.38 7.95 13.92
CA ARG A 172 -9.05 8.79 12.93
C ARG A 172 -9.65 9.99 13.63
N LEU A 173 -9.10 11.16 13.37
CA LEU A 173 -9.48 12.38 14.08
C LEU A 173 -10.85 12.90 13.69
N ALA A 174 -11.49 12.39 12.64
CA ALA A 174 -12.88 12.70 12.32
C ALA A 174 -13.89 11.98 13.25
N ILE A 175 -13.48 10.88 13.89
CA ILE A 175 -14.35 10.00 14.69
C ILE A 175 -14.25 10.39 16.16
N GLN A 176 -15.37 10.78 16.79
CA GLN A 176 -15.39 11.30 18.16
C GLN A 176 -14.81 10.28 19.16
N GLU A 177 -15.20 9.02 19.06
CA GLU A 177 -14.76 7.97 19.97
C GLU A 177 -13.24 7.73 19.87
N GLU A 178 -12.67 7.80 18.66
CA GLU A 178 -11.22 7.65 18.45
C GLU A 178 -10.45 8.91 18.87
N ARG A 179 -11.02 10.10 18.66
CA ARG A 179 -10.47 11.34 19.22
C ARG A 179 -10.39 11.28 20.74
N ASP A 180 -11.46 10.84 21.40
CA ASP A 180 -11.51 10.77 22.86
C ASP A 180 -10.54 9.72 23.42
N ALA A 181 -10.43 8.57 22.73
CA ALA A 181 -9.39 7.59 23.03
C ALA A 181 -7.98 8.19 22.91
N PHE A 182 -7.70 8.93 21.83
CA PHE A 182 -6.41 9.61 21.67
C PHE A 182 -6.20 10.71 22.73
N LYS A 183 -7.23 11.49 23.09
CA LYS A 183 -7.17 12.47 24.21
C LYS A 183 -6.79 11.77 25.51
N HIS A 184 -7.35 10.59 25.78
CA HIS A 184 -7.02 9.79 26.94
C HIS A 184 -5.55 9.36 26.93
N VAL A 185 -5.08 8.76 25.84
CA VAL A 185 -3.68 8.35 25.68
C VAL A 185 -2.74 9.53 25.90
N LEU A 186 -3.01 10.67 25.25
CA LEU A 186 -2.15 11.85 25.31
C LEU A 186 -2.05 12.40 26.74
N ARG A 187 -3.20 12.58 27.42
CA ARG A 187 -3.28 13.31 28.70
C ARG A 187 -3.17 12.42 29.95
N LYS A 188 -3.51 11.14 29.86
CA LYS A 188 -3.60 10.22 31.01
C LYS A 188 -2.55 9.12 30.98
N GLU A 189 -2.11 8.69 29.81
CA GLU A 189 -1.13 7.60 29.66
C GLU A 189 0.28 8.12 29.32
N GLY A 190 0.48 9.43 29.35
CA GLY A 190 1.78 10.06 29.05
C GLY A 190 2.12 10.04 27.56
N GLY A 191 1.12 9.93 26.67
CA GLY A 191 1.32 9.95 25.22
C GLY A 191 2.00 11.23 24.71
N GLU A 192 1.91 12.35 25.43
CA GLU A 192 2.61 13.60 25.12
C GLU A 192 4.14 13.50 25.15
N LYS A 193 4.69 12.47 25.81
CA LYS A 193 6.14 12.23 25.88
C LYS A 193 6.71 11.61 24.61
N TYR A 194 5.84 11.18 23.70
CA TYR A 194 6.22 10.54 22.46
C TYR A 194 5.87 11.44 21.27
N PRO A 195 6.66 11.39 20.19
CA PRO A 195 6.29 12.03 18.94
C PRO A 195 5.14 11.28 18.25
N TRP A 196 4.38 12.03 17.47
CA TRP A 196 3.27 11.55 16.67
C TRP A 196 3.41 12.05 15.23
N VAL A 197 2.77 11.34 14.31
CA VAL A 197 2.71 11.74 12.91
C VAL A 197 1.25 11.94 12.51
N LEU A 198 0.95 13.15 12.05
CA LEU A 198 -0.34 13.49 11.48
C LEU A 198 -0.29 13.24 9.97
N LYS A 199 -1.27 12.51 9.44
CA LYS A 199 -1.36 12.14 8.03
C LYS A 199 -2.73 12.52 7.50
N ARG A 200 -2.79 13.34 6.45
CA ARG A 200 -4.00 13.52 5.64
C ARG A 200 -4.28 12.25 4.82
N GLY A 201 -5.55 11.86 4.81
CA GLY A 201 -6.07 10.80 3.96
C GLY A 201 -5.81 11.11 2.49
N ASN A 202 -5.49 10.09 1.70
CA ASN A 202 -5.35 10.19 0.24
C ASN A 202 -4.32 11.21 -0.32
N VAL A 203 -3.48 11.83 0.53
CA VAL A 203 -2.31 12.60 0.09
C VAL A 203 -1.05 11.73 0.20
N ASN A 204 -0.24 11.73 -0.87
CA ASN A 204 0.95 10.90 -1.04
C ASN A 204 2.22 11.77 -1.23
N GLN A 205 3.39 11.13 -1.24
CA GLN A 205 4.70 11.78 -1.45
C GLN A 205 5.17 12.69 -0.29
N GLY A 206 4.77 12.39 0.95
CA GLY A 206 5.09 13.23 2.11
C GLY A 206 4.29 14.53 2.20
N LYS A 207 3.48 14.84 1.19
CA LYS A 207 2.53 15.96 1.26
C LYS A 207 1.40 15.57 2.22
N GLY A 208 1.06 16.47 3.15
CA GLY A 208 0.06 16.20 4.18
C GLY A 208 0.53 15.28 5.30
N ILE A 209 1.85 15.10 5.47
CA ILE A 209 2.44 14.52 6.67
C ILE A 209 3.03 15.66 7.51
N THR A 210 2.69 15.68 8.79
CA THR A 210 3.24 16.62 9.77
C THR A 210 3.78 15.84 10.95
N MET A 211 5.05 16.06 11.27
CA MET A 211 5.65 15.55 12.50
C MET A 211 5.21 16.42 13.68
N LEU A 212 4.84 15.78 14.77
CA LEU A 212 4.45 16.41 16.02
C LEU A 212 5.40 15.91 17.10
N GLY A 213 6.27 16.79 17.58
CA GLY A 213 7.26 16.46 18.59
C GLY A 213 6.60 16.16 19.96
N PRO A 214 7.36 15.56 20.88
CA PRO A 214 6.91 15.39 22.25
C PRO A 214 6.73 16.76 22.93
N HIS A 215 5.72 16.87 23.79
CA HIS A 215 5.41 18.06 24.59
C HIS A 215 5.24 19.36 23.82
N THR A 216 4.90 19.32 22.52
CA THR A 216 4.71 20.55 21.75
C THR A 216 3.25 21.02 21.78
N GLU A 217 3.07 22.34 21.65
CA GLU A 217 1.73 22.94 21.55
C GLU A 217 1.00 22.44 20.29
N GLU A 218 1.71 22.16 19.20
CA GLU A 218 1.11 21.61 17.97
C GLU A 218 0.44 20.26 18.24
N LEU A 219 1.08 19.37 19.01
CA LEU A 219 0.52 18.07 19.39
C LEU A 219 -0.75 18.22 20.21
N ILE A 220 -0.75 19.14 21.19
CA ILE A 220 -1.91 19.45 22.02
C ILE A 220 -3.03 20.07 21.17
N HIS A 221 -2.67 20.97 20.25
CA HIS A 221 -3.60 21.67 19.37
C HIS A 221 -4.27 20.79 18.32
N VAL A 222 -3.77 19.57 18.07
CA VAL A 222 -4.49 18.57 17.25
C VAL A 222 -5.81 18.14 17.89
N LEU A 223 -5.91 18.20 19.22
CA LEU A 223 -7.06 17.71 20.00
C LEU A 223 -8.18 18.74 20.20
N ARG A 224 -8.47 19.57 19.20
CA ARG A 224 -9.55 20.56 19.29
C ARG A 224 -10.89 19.89 19.56
N ASP A 225 -11.76 20.56 20.31
CA ASP A 225 -13.04 19.98 20.73
C ASP A 225 -14.01 19.78 19.57
N ASN A 226 -13.94 20.63 18.54
CA ASN A 226 -14.74 20.50 17.32
C ASN A 226 -13.83 20.26 16.11
N PRO A 227 -13.90 19.10 15.43
CA PRO A 227 -13.23 18.90 14.16
C PRO A 227 -13.82 19.85 13.12
N ARG A 228 -12.98 20.37 12.24
CA ARG A 228 -13.44 21.12 11.07
C ARG A 228 -13.62 20.15 9.90
N ASP A 229 -14.32 20.59 8.86
CA ASP A 229 -14.47 19.79 7.63
C ASP A 229 -13.11 19.41 7.01
N GLU A 230 -12.09 20.26 7.21
CA GLU A 230 -10.70 20.02 6.82
C GLU A 230 -9.97 18.90 7.60
N ASP A 231 -10.56 18.41 8.70
CA ASP A 231 -10.04 17.33 9.54
C ASP A 231 -10.69 15.97 9.22
N SER A 232 -11.64 15.93 8.29
CA SER A 232 -12.47 14.76 7.97
C SER A 232 -11.67 13.54 7.50
N ASP A 233 -10.45 13.72 7.03
CA ASP A 233 -9.56 12.68 6.53
C ASP A 233 -8.26 12.52 7.33
N LEU A 234 -8.14 13.17 8.50
CA LEU A 234 -6.91 13.13 9.30
C LEU A 234 -6.79 11.88 10.16
N ILE A 235 -5.59 11.30 10.14
CA ILE A 235 -5.17 10.22 11.04
C ILE A 235 -3.97 10.71 11.82
N ILE A 236 -3.99 10.49 13.12
CA ILE A 236 -2.80 10.60 13.98
C ILE A 236 -2.31 9.20 14.30
N GLN A 237 -1.01 8.98 14.16
CA GLN A 237 -0.36 7.69 14.43
C GLN A 237 0.87 7.92 15.30
N LYS A 238 1.13 7.01 16.24
CA LYS A 238 2.34 7.06 17.06
C LYS A 238 3.57 6.93 16.15
N TYR A 239 4.53 7.84 16.30
CA TYR A 239 5.77 7.75 15.54
C TYR A 239 6.70 6.70 16.17
N ILE A 240 7.35 5.89 15.33
CA ILE A 240 8.33 4.90 15.77
C ILE A 240 9.66 5.64 15.99
N CYS A 241 10.23 5.48 17.17
CA CYS A 241 11.52 6.06 17.56
C CYS A 241 12.54 4.94 17.75
N HIS A 242 13.80 5.34 17.91
CA HIS A 242 14.97 4.48 18.05
C HIS A 242 15.08 3.48 16.91
N GLU A 243 14.74 3.94 15.71
CA GLU A 243 14.85 3.16 14.49
C GLU A 243 16.33 2.96 14.12
N ASP A 244 16.63 1.79 13.59
CA ASP A 244 17.89 1.55 12.90
C ASP A 244 18.01 2.46 11.67
N THR A 245 19.24 2.83 11.30
CA THR A 245 19.48 3.83 10.24
C THR A 245 20.43 3.32 9.17
N TRP A 246 20.22 3.79 7.95
CA TRP A 246 21.11 3.51 6.83
C TRP A 246 22.12 4.65 6.69
N ASN A 247 23.31 4.48 7.26
CA ASN A 247 24.35 5.51 7.32
C ASN A 247 23.83 6.82 7.97
N GLY A 248 23.12 6.70 9.10
CA GLY A 248 22.59 7.86 9.84
C GLY A 248 21.37 8.52 9.19
N ARG A 249 20.73 7.87 8.21
CA ARG A 249 19.49 8.33 7.56
C ARG A 249 18.37 7.32 7.81
N LYS A 250 17.15 7.81 8.00
CA LYS A 250 15.95 6.97 8.12
C LYS A 250 15.76 6.16 6.83
N TYR A 251 15.29 4.93 6.94
CA TYR A 251 14.90 4.14 5.78
C TYR A 251 13.59 3.39 6.05
N ASP A 252 12.96 2.93 4.98
CA ASP A 252 11.85 1.98 5.04
C ASP A 252 12.12 0.85 4.05
N VAL A 253 11.48 -0.30 4.26
CA VAL A 253 11.61 -1.45 3.38
C VAL A 253 10.31 -1.64 2.61
N ARG A 254 10.36 -1.41 1.30
CA ARG A 254 9.27 -1.75 0.39
C ARG A 254 9.31 -3.24 0.14
N MET A 255 8.26 -3.97 0.54
CA MET A 255 8.07 -5.39 0.22
C MET A 255 6.96 -5.57 -0.80
N PHE A 256 7.05 -6.59 -1.64
CA PHE A 256 6.02 -6.86 -2.64
C PHE A 256 5.22 -8.10 -2.27
N TRP A 257 3.93 -8.06 -2.56
CA TRP A 257 3.05 -9.21 -2.40
C TRP A 257 2.03 -9.26 -3.52
N LEU A 258 1.61 -10.47 -3.86
CA LEU A 258 0.72 -10.78 -4.96
C LEU A 258 -0.42 -11.65 -4.47
N VAL A 259 -1.65 -11.22 -4.69
CA VAL A 259 -2.82 -12.11 -4.61
C VAL A 259 -2.99 -12.77 -5.97
N ALA A 260 -2.67 -14.06 -6.02
CA ALA A 260 -2.65 -14.86 -7.25
C ALA A 260 -3.99 -15.58 -7.51
N SER A 261 -4.74 -15.86 -6.45
CA SER A 261 -6.10 -16.39 -6.51
C SER A 261 -6.89 -15.98 -5.27
N LEU A 262 -8.20 -15.85 -5.42
CA LEU A 262 -9.15 -15.65 -4.33
C LEU A 262 -9.86 -16.95 -3.92
N ASP A 263 -9.83 -17.97 -4.78
CA ASP A 263 -10.46 -19.26 -4.56
C ASP A 263 -9.62 -20.40 -5.14
N PRO A 264 -8.79 -21.10 -4.34
CA PRO A 264 -8.47 -20.77 -2.94
C PRO A 264 -7.69 -19.46 -2.85
N LEU A 265 -7.72 -18.80 -1.69
CA LEU A 265 -6.92 -17.60 -1.44
C LEU A 265 -5.42 -17.96 -1.48
N ILE A 266 -4.71 -17.47 -2.49
CA ILE A 266 -3.27 -17.65 -2.67
C ILE A 266 -2.59 -16.30 -2.64
N VAL A 267 -1.76 -16.08 -1.62
CA VAL A 267 -0.95 -14.89 -1.46
C VAL A 267 0.52 -15.26 -1.55
N MET A 268 1.24 -14.57 -2.43
CA MET A 268 2.67 -14.74 -2.64
C MET A 268 3.41 -13.53 -2.10
N TYR A 269 4.58 -13.77 -1.53
CA TYR A 269 5.48 -12.76 -0.98
C TYR A 269 6.74 -12.68 -1.84
N HIS A 270 7.29 -11.47 -1.97
CA HIS A 270 8.57 -11.25 -2.64
C HIS A 270 9.37 -10.16 -1.93
N ASP A 271 10.67 -10.45 -1.77
CA ASP A 271 11.65 -9.52 -1.23
C ASP A 271 11.72 -8.26 -2.11
N GLY A 272 11.58 -7.07 -1.54
CA GLY A 272 11.56 -5.85 -2.33
C GLY A 272 12.88 -5.10 -2.27
N TYR A 273 12.87 -3.88 -1.74
CA TYR A 273 14.06 -3.03 -1.70
C TYR A 273 13.93 -1.95 -0.61
N VAL A 274 15.06 -1.36 -0.23
CA VAL A 274 15.12 -0.31 0.78
C VAL A 274 14.98 1.05 0.13
N ARG A 275 14.18 1.92 0.76
CA ARG A 275 14.04 3.33 0.42
C ARG A 275 14.69 4.17 1.52
N ILE A 276 15.79 4.82 1.16
CA ILE A 276 16.58 5.60 2.11
C ILE A 276 16.15 7.07 2.01
N GLY A 277 15.94 7.69 3.16
CA GLY A 277 15.62 9.11 3.29
C GLY A 277 16.77 10.01 2.87
N ASN A 278 16.45 11.28 2.63
CA ASN A 278 17.42 12.28 2.18
C ASN A 278 18.06 13.05 3.34
N GLY A 279 17.39 13.11 4.50
CA GLY A 279 17.88 13.83 5.68
C GLY A 279 18.66 12.92 6.63
N LYS A 280 19.57 13.52 7.39
CA LYS A 280 20.12 12.90 8.60
C LYS A 280 18.98 12.68 9.58
N TYR A 281 18.91 11.49 10.17
CA TYR A 281 17.92 11.16 11.17
C TYR A 281 18.27 11.84 12.51
N ASP A 282 17.32 12.58 13.07
CA ASP A 282 17.51 13.30 14.33
C ASP A 282 16.20 13.32 15.13
N GLU A 283 16.15 12.58 16.24
CA GLU A 283 14.97 12.54 17.12
C GLU A 283 14.90 13.70 18.11
N SER A 284 15.89 14.60 18.10
CA SER A 284 15.86 15.81 18.92
C SER A 284 15.14 16.99 18.26
N ASP A 285 14.91 16.92 16.94
CA ASP A 285 14.26 17.97 16.16
C ASP A 285 13.21 17.42 15.18
N PHE A 286 11.93 17.57 15.53
CA PHE A 286 10.80 17.19 14.68
C PHE A 286 10.30 18.33 13.79
N SER A 287 10.93 19.51 13.80
CA SER A 287 10.49 20.67 13.02
C SER A 287 10.71 20.47 11.51
N ASP A 288 11.79 19.76 11.12
CA ASP A 288 12.03 19.38 9.73
C ASP A 288 11.49 17.98 9.44
N THR A 289 10.24 17.94 8.98
CA THR A 289 9.58 16.69 8.57
C THR A 289 10.40 15.86 7.57
N ARG A 290 11.26 16.46 6.74
CA ARG A 290 12.05 15.74 5.72
C ARG A 290 13.09 14.80 6.32
N GLN A 291 13.55 15.06 7.55
CA GLN A 291 14.49 14.19 8.27
C GLN A 291 13.83 12.87 8.72
N HIS A 292 12.50 12.89 8.84
CA HIS A 292 11.68 11.79 9.32
C HIS A 292 10.92 11.06 8.21
N LEU A 293 11.13 11.43 6.95
CA LEU A 293 10.48 10.81 5.80
C LEU A 293 11.50 10.18 4.85
N THR A 294 11.14 9.01 4.33
CA THR A 294 11.92 8.22 3.37
C THR A 294 11.51 8.49 1.92
N THR A 295 10.66 9.50 1.71
CA THR A 295 10.00 9.70 0.43
C THR A 295 10.94 10.33 -0.60
N HIS A 296 11.15 9.65 -1.73
CA HIS A 296 12.10 10.09 -2.75
C HIS A 296 11.64 11.37 -3.48
N THR A 297 12.23 12.50 -3.14
CA THR A 297 12.19 13.72 -3.94
C THR A 297 13.30 13.70 -4.99
N LYS A 298 13.05 13.06 -6.15
CA LYS A 298 13.80 13.21 -7.43
C LYS A 298 15.34 13.06 -7.44
N LEU A 299 16.03 12.77 -6.34
CA LEU A 299 17.49 12.81 -6.26
C LEU A 299 18.08 11.41 -6.01
N ALA A 300 18.85 10.98 -7.03
CA ALA A 300 19.97 10.03 -7.03
C ALA A 300 19.76 8.54 -6.69
N GLU A 301 20.59 7.72 -7.32
CA GLU A 301 20.76 6.28 -7.08
C GLU A 301 21.11 5.95 -5.60
N GLU A 302 21.57 6.95 -4.84
CA GLU A 302 21.92 6.89 -3.40
C GLU A 302 20.72 6.80 -2.44
N GLY A 303 19.50 6.91 -2.95
CA GLY A 303 18.25 6.82 -2.19
C GLY A 303 17.68 5.40 -2.07
N LYS A 304 18.34 4.38 -2.63
CA LYS A 304 17.84 3.00 -2.61
C LYS A 304 18.95 2.00 -2.33
N ALA A 305 18.59 0.91 -1.66
CA ALA A 305 19.43 -0.28 -1.58
C ALA A 305 18.61 -1.51 -1.99
N THR A 306 19.29 -2.50 -2.54
CA THR A 306 18.74 -3.81 -2.87
C THR A 306 18.38 -4.58 -1.60
N PHE A 307 17.52 -5.59 -1.74
CA PHE A 307 17.25 -6.47 -0.60
C PHE A 307 18.50 -7.23 -0.14
N LYS A 308 19.41 -7.59 -1.05
CA LYS A 308 20.67 -8.25 -0.68
C LYS A 308 21.54 -7.38 0.23
N GLU A 309 21.68 -6.10 -0.09
CA GLU A 309 22.39 -5.14 0.78
C GLU A 309 21.66 -5.00 2.12
N PHE A 310 20.33 -5.06 2.16
CA PHE A 310 19.57 -5.09 3.40
C PHE A 310 19.83 -6.35 4.23
N GLU A 311 19.96 -7.53 3.62
CA GLU A 311 20.34 -8.75 4.33
C GLU A 311 21.71 -8.62 5.00
N GLU A 312 22.68 -7.99 4.32
CA GLU A 312 24.01 -7.73 4.86
C GLU A 312 23.95 -6.73 6.01
N HIS A 313 23.15 -5.66 5.87
CA HIS A 313 22.89 -4.67 6.92
C HIS A 313 22.28 -5.30 8.17
N VAL A 314 21.23 -6.13 8.03
CA VAL A 314 20.57 -6.82 9.16
C VAL A 314 21.53 -7.77 9.88
N LYS A 315 22.42 -8.47 9.14
CA LYS A 315 23.43 -9.35 9.74
C LYS A 315 24.43 -8.55 10.57
N GLU A 316 24.92 -7.43 10.07
CA GLU A 316 25.87 -6.59 10.81
C GLU A 316 25.22 -5.92 12.03
N LEU A 317 23.98 -5.47 11.90
CA LEU A 317 23.20 -4.94 13.02
C LEU A 317 23.05 -5.99 14.13
N ALA A 318 22.58 -7.19 13.79
CA ALA A 318 22.40 -8.27 14.75
C ALA A 318 23.71 -8.74 15.41
N LYS A 319 24.85 -8.57 14.74
CA LYS A 319 26.16 -8.85 15.29
C LYS A 319 26.60 -7.74 16.25
N THR A 320 26.43 -6.48 15.86
CA THR A 320 26.81 -5.30 16.66
C THR A 320 26.00 -5.21 17.94
N GLU A 321 24.70 -5.50 17.86
CA GLU A 321 23.77 -5.51 18.99
C GLU A 321 23.80 -6.82 19.80
N GLY A 322 24.63 -7.80 19.41
CA GLY A 322 24.75 -9.08 20.13
C GLY A 322 23.49 -9.96 20.07
N LEU A 323 22.61 -9.76 19.09
CA LEU A 323 21.32 -10.45 18.96
C LEU A 323 21.40 -11.82 18.29
N THR A 324 22.53 -12.14 17.63
CA THR A 324 22.63 -13.33 16.77
C THR A 324 22.25 -14.64 17.48
N SER A 325 22.60 -14.80 18.77
CA SER A 325 22.29 -15.99 19.56
C SER A 325 20.94 -15.95 20.28
N SER A 326 20.28 -14.79 20.37
CA SER A 326 18.99 -14.64 21.06
C SER A 326 17.80 -14.80 20.13
N LEU A 327 18.02 -14.72 18.81
CA LEU A 327 16.94 -14.84 17.82
C LEU A 327 16.58 -16.32 17.56
N PRO A 328 15.29 -16.62 17.32
CA PRO A 328 14.82 -17.98 17.08
C PRO A 328 15.28 -18.56 15.73
N THR A 329 15.71 -17.70 14.80
CA THR A 329 16.24 -18.05 13.48
C THR A 329 17.41 -17.13 13.16
N ASP A 330 18.06 -17.30 12.00
CA ASP A 330 19.04 -16.31 11.55
C ASP A 330 18.40 -14.91 11.46
N PRO A 331 19.17 -13.82 11.68
CA PRO A 331 18.63 -12.47 11.75
C PRO A 331 17.80 -12.04 10.54
N VAL A 332 18.23 -12.45 9.33
CA VAL A 332 17.54 -12.09 8.10
C VAL A 332 16.21 -12.83 7.99
N SER A 333 16.20 -14.13 8.26
CA SER A 333 14.95 -14.90 8.30
C SER A 333 14.01 -14.41 9.39
N HIS A 334 14.54 -13.97 10.53
CA HIS A 334 13.73 -13.42 11.62
C HIS A 334 12.95 -12.19 11.13
N VAL A 335 13.65 -11.16 10.63
CA VAL A 335 13.03 -9.94 10.09
C VAL A 335 12.10 -10.25 8.91
N ARG A 336 12.53 -11.13 7.99
CA ARG A 336 11.71 -11.54 6.84
C ARG A 336 10.40 -12.19 7.26
N ASN A 337 10.41 -12.99 8.32
CA ASN A 337 9.20 -13.63 8.83
C ASN A 337 8.25 -12.62 9.48
N GLN A 338 8.76 -11.56 10.11
CA GLN A 338 7.93 -10.46 10.62
C GLN A 338 7.21 -9.72 9.48
N PHE A 339 7.87 -9.47 8.34
CA PHE A 339 7.21 -8.91 7.16
C PHE A 339 6.08 -9.81 6.62
N LYS A 340 6.33 -11.12 6.57
CA LYS A 340 5.33 -12.10 6.11
C LYS A 340 4.15 -12.19 7.07
N GLU A 341 4.41 -12.19 8.38
CA GLU A 341 3.38 -12.17 9.42
C GLU A 341 2.51 -10.93 9.27
N ALA A 342 3.09 -9.74 9.18
CA ALA A 342 2.35 -8.49 9.03
C ALA A 342 1.47 -8.45 7.76
N ILE A 343 1.99 -8.94 6.62
CA ILE A 343 1.21 -9.09 5.38
C ILE A 343 0.09 -10.12 5.58
N GLY A 344 0.39 -11.26 6.20
CA GLY A 344 -0.58 -12.32 6.46
C GLY A 344 -1.73 -11.86 7.37
N GLU A 345 -1.43 -11.16 8.44
CA GLU A 345 -2.42 -10.56 9.35
C GLU A 345 -3.22 -9.46 8.68
N THR A 346 -2.60 -8.65 7.81
CA THR A 346 -3.33 -7.70 6.96
C THR A 346 -4.30 -8.44 6.03
N VAL A 347 -3.87 -9.50 5.36
CA VAL A 347 -4.76 -10.31 4.51
C VAL A 347 -5.91 -10.91 5.33
N ALA A 348 -5.63 -11.42 6.53
CA ALA A 348 -6.65 -11.96 7.42
C ALA A 348 -7.68 -10.89 7.83
N ALA A 349 -7.22 -9.70 8.22
CA ALA A 349 -8.07 -8.58 8.66
C ALA A 349 -9.07 -8.12 7.59
N PHE A 350 -8.70 -8.24 6.31
CA PHE A 350 -9.52 -7.78 5.19
C PHE A 350 -10.07 -8.92 4.33
N LYS A 351 -9.96 -10.18 4.77
CA LYS A 351 -10.36 -11.37 4.02
C LYS A 351 -11.79 -11.27 3.51
N GLU A 352 -12.74 -10.98 4.39
CA GLU A 352 -14.17 -10.92 4.04
C GLU A 352 -14.56 -9.68 3.22
N LYS A 353 -13.72 -8.64 3.22
CA LYS A 353 -14.00 -7.38 2.51
C LYS A 353 -13.42 -7.35 1.10
N SER A 354 -12.21 -7.87 0.94
CA SER A 354 -11.39 -7.67 -0.25
C SER A 354 -10.80 -8.96 -0.81
N PHE A 355 -10.71 -10.02 0.01
CA PHE A 355 -10.09 -11.30 -0.40
C PHE A 355 -11.08 -12.49 -0.31
N ASN A 356 -12.37 -12.22 -0.54
CA ASN A 356 -13.44 -13.22 -0.59
C ASN A 356 -14.17 -13.17 -1.95
N VAL A 357 -14.50 -14.37 -2.44
CA VAL A 357 -15.22 -14.75 -3.65
C VAL A 357 -16.64 -14.18 -3.76
N ASN A 358 -17.33 -13.95 -2.63
CA ASN A 358 -18.78 -13.71 -2.57
C ASN A 358 -19.29 -12.43 -3.28
N LYS A 359 -18.43 -11.70 -3.99
CA LYS A 359 -18.79 -10.51 -4.77
C LYS A 359 -18.31 -10.53 -6.24
N HIS A 360 -17.57 -11.56 -6.70
CA HIS A 360 -16.90 -11.54 -8.02
C HIS A 360 -16.79 -12.92 -8.70
N ASN A 361 -16.66 -12.93 -10.03
CA ASN A 361 -16.06 -14.05 -10.77
C ASN A 361 -14.55 -14.07 -10.45
N THR A 362 -14.17 -14.92 -9.50
CA THR A 362 -12.90 -14.92 -8.75
C THR A 362 -11.63 -15.16 -9.54
N GLU A 363 -11.73 -15.86 -10.66
CA GLU A 363 -10.53 -16.22 -11.39
C GLU A 363 -9.89 -15.04 -12.12
N ASN A 364 -10.64 -13.95 -12.30
CA ASN A 364 -10.24 -12.87 -13.18
C ASN A 364 -9.39 -11.80 -12.49
N GLY A 365 -9.29 -11.78 -11.16
CA GLY A 365 -8.53 -10.77 -10.42
C GLY A 365 -7.15 -11.27 -9.98
N ILE A 366 -6.10 -10.52 -10.31
CA ILE A 366 -4.81 -10.59 -9.62
C ILE A 366 -4.54 -9.26 -8.94
N GLY A 367 -3.86 -9.26 -7.80
CA GLY A 367 -3.54 -8.02 -7.08
C GLY A 367 -2.05 -7.92 -6.79
N PHE A 368 -1.35 -6.95 -7.37
CA PHE A 368 0.08 -6.73 -7.12
C PHE A 368 0.30 -5.48 -6.27
N TYR A 369 0.90 -5.66 -5.10
CA TYR A 369 0.91 -4.64 -4.05
C TYR A 369 2.29 -4.46 -3.43
N GLY A 370 2.49 -3.25 -2.90
CA GLY A 370 3.67 -2.89 -2.12
C GLY A 370 3.27 -2.62 -0.67
N ALA A 371 3.91 -3.29 0.28
CA ALA A 371 3.83 -2.99 1.70
C ALA A 371 5.05 -2.15 2.11
N ASP A 372 4.84 -1.16 2.98
CA ASP A 372 5.86 -0.26 3.50
C ASP A 372 6.08 -0.61 4.96
N PHE A 373 7.31 -1.00 5.31
CA PHE A 373 7.72 -1.35 6.67
C PHE A 373 8.78 -0.40 7.19
#